data_AF-A0A4S4NMQ8-F1
#
_entry.id   AF-A0A4S4NMQ8-F1
#
_cell.length_a   1.000
_cell.length_b   1.000
_cell.length_c   1.000
_cell.angle_alpha   90.00
_cell.angle_beta   90.00
_cell.angle_gamma   90.00
#
_symmetry.space_group_name_H-M   'P 1'
#
loop_
_entity.id
_entity.type
_entity.pdbx_description
1 polymer ?
#
loop_
_entity_poly.entity_id
_entity_poly.type
_entity_poly.pdbx_seq_one_letter_code
_entity_poly.pdbx_strand_id
1 'polypeptide(L)'
;MKEKNYDRLRWALDQLPEYRPGDECWDAIHDGLDRSAGASERPLADRLPTYAPPAQVWNALSRDLERPPRLPHAVIRTTGLRLAALAAAVVVVLLAVVGLYLGNQGPEVSYAYHQEAAPVPVVADWDDDESSFNRAREVVRARNEPHLNNLGQELDELTSAREEVKAMLVAYGEDATIVRQLAEIERERDDVYRRIIVEL
;
A
#
# COMPACT_ATOMS: atom_id res chain seq x y z
N MET A 1 7.54 7.62 29.37
CA MET A 1 7.68 6.62 28.29
C MET A 1 7.05 7.19 27.04
N LYS A 2 7.79 7.31 25.93
CA LYS A 2 7.22 7.79 24.66
C LYS A 2 6.36 6.67 24.06
N GLU A 3 5.10 6.96 23.78
CA GLU A 3 4.19 6.01 23.16
C GLU A 3 4.62 5.77 21.71
N LYS A 4 5.07 4.55 21.40
CA LYS A 4 5.64 4.18 20.10
C LYS A 4 4.64 4.17 18.95
N ASN A 5 3.35 4.33 19.24
CA ASN A 5 2.25 4.14 18.30
C ASN A 5 1.40 5.39 18.10
N TYR A 6 1.85 6.55 18.60
CA TYR A 6 1.12 7.81 18.56
C TYR A 6 0.73 8.20 17.14
N ASP A 7 1.68 8.15 16.20
CA ASP A 7 1.47 8.58 14.82
C ASP A 7 0.50 7.65 14.06
N ARG A 8 0.56 6.33 14.33
CA ARG A 8 -0.37 5.37 13.71
C ARG A 8 -1.79 5.52 14.26
N LEU A 9 -1.92 5.78 15.56
CA LEU A 9 -3.23 6.01 16.18
C LEU A 9 -3.84 7.31 15.65
N ARG A 10 -3.03 8.37 15.55
CA ARG A 10 -3.47 9.66 15.00
C ARG A 10 -3.91 9.52 13.54
N TRP A 11 -3.11 8.85 12.72
CA TRP A 11 -3.45 8.56 11.33
C TRP A 11 -4.76 7.76 11.20
N ALA A 12 -4.96 6.74 12.03
CA ALA A 12 -6.20 5.95 12.03
C ALA A 12 -7.43 6.75 12.47
N LEU A 13 -7.27 7.67 13.42
CA LEU A 13 -8.31 8.59 13.86
C LEU A 13 -8.70 9.58 12.76
N ASP A 14 -7.72 10.10 12.03
CA ASP A 14 -7.94 11.05 10.92
C ASP A 14 -8.59 10.36 9.68
N GLN A 15 -8.51 9.02 9.58
CA GLN A 15 -9.14 8.22 8.51
C GLN A 15 -10.57 7.76 8.84
N LEU A 16 -11.06 7.96 10.06
CA LEU A 16 -12.41 7.56 10.43
C LEU A 16 -13.44 8.44 9.70
N PRO A 17 -14.42 7.86 8.99
CA PRO A 17 -15.47 8.65 8.39
C PRO A 17 -16.25 9.38 9.49
N GLU A 18 -16.45 10.68 9.33
CA GLU A 18 -17.32 11.45 10.21
C GLU A 18 -18.77 11.09 9.91
N TYR A 19 -19.29 10.10 10.63
CA TYR A 19 -20.72 9.79 10.64
C TYR A 19 -21.44 10.77 11.57
N ARG A 20 -21.43 12.05 11.22
CA ARG A 20 -22.34 13.02 11.82
C ARG A 20 -23.41 13.36 10.79
N PRO A 21 -24.69 13.23 11.14
CA PRO A 21 -25.74 13.81 10.30
C PRO A 21 -25.47 15.32 10.20
N GLY A 22 -25.70 15.92 9.04
CA GLY A 22 -25.64 17.37 8.89
C GLY A 22 -26.58 18.04 9.89
N ASP A 23 -26.26 19.25 10.34
CA ASP A 23 -27.06 19.96 11.35
C ASP A 23 -28.52 20.13 10.90
N GLU A 24 -28.73 20.26 9.59
CA GLU A 24 -30.01 20.28 8.89
C GLU A 24 -30.88 19.03 9.09
N CYS A 25 -30.30 17.86 9.39
CA CYS A 25 -31.08 16.65 9.69
C CYS A 25 -31.83 16.81 11.02
N TRP A 26 -31.22 17.46 12.01
CA TRP A 26 -31.87 17.69 13.29
C TRP A 26 -32.97 18.73 13.17
N ASP A 27 -32.73 19.79 12.40
CA ASP A 27 -33.73 20.80 12.08
C ASP A 27 -34.91 20.17 11.31
N ALA A 28 -34.65 19.28 10.35
CA ALA A 28 -35.69 18.57 9.61
C ALA A 28 -36.52 17.62 10.51
N ILE A 29 -35.90 16.95 11.48
CA ILE A 29 -36.58 16.12 12.48
C ILE A 29 -37.45 17.00 13.39
N HIS A 30 -36.92 18.12 13.86
CA HIS A 30 -37.63 19.09 14.69
C HIS A 30 -38.86 19.64 13.96
N ASP A 31 -38.68 20.13 12.73
CA ASP A 31 -39.76 20.61 11.88
C ASP A 31 -40.78 19.51 11.51
N GLY A 32 -40.34 18.26 11.41
CA GLY A 32 -41.21 17.10 11.19
C GLY A 32 -42.09 16.80 12.41
N LEU A 33 -41.53 16.88 13.61
CA LEU A 33 -42.24 16.72 14.87
C LEU A 33 -43.24 17.87 15.09
N ASP A 34 -42.86 19.11 14.79
CA ASP A 34 -43.75 20.27 14.90
C ASP A 34 -44.88 20.25 13.87
N ARG A 35 -44.60 19.87 12.62
CA ARG A 35 -45.64 19.72 11.58
C ARG A 35 -46.60 18.58 11.86
N SER A 36 -46.12 17.46 12.40
CA SER A 36 -46.98 16.35 12.82
C SER A 36 -47.79 16.68 14.08
N ALA A 37 -47.30 17.59 14.92
CA ALA A 37 -48.07 18.19 16.01
C ALA A 37 -49.12 19.20 15.49
N GLY A 38 -48.93 19.83 14.34
CA GLY A 38 -49.84 20.82 13.75
C GLY A 38 -51.28 20.35 13.46
N ALA A 39 -51.56 19.06 13.48
CA ALA A 39 -52.93 18.52 13.40
C ALA A 39 -53.60 18.36 14.79
N SER A 40 -52.96 18.77 15.87
CA SER A 40 -53.44 18.58 17.24
C SER A 40 -52.98 19.72 18.14
N GLU A 41 -53.94 20.41 18.75
CA GLU A 41 -53.76 21.67 19.51
C GLU A 41 -52.86 21.59 20.77
N ARG A 42 -52.15 20.47 21.02
CA ARG A 42 -51.18 20.32 22.11
C ARG A 42 -49.85 19.73 21.61
N PRO A 43 -48.70 20.20 22.12
CA PRO A 43 -47.38 19.63 21.84
C PRO A 43 -47.38 18.11 22.06
N LEU A 44 -46.68 17.35 21.23
CA LEU A 44 -46.59 15.89 21.33
C LEU A 44 -46.12 15.42 22.73
N ALA A 45 -45.29 16.23 23.39
CA ALA A 45 -44.86 16.04 24.77
C ALA A 45 -46.03 15.90 25.76
N ASP A 46 -47.13 16.63 25.56
CA ASP A 46 -48.32 16.59 26.42
C ASP A 46 -49.24 15.40 26.10
N ARG A 47 -49.00 14.70 24.99
CA ARG A 47 -49.76 13.52 24.54
C ARG A 47 -49.03 12.21 24.82
N LEU A 48 -47.75 12.28 25.18
CA LEU A 48 -46.98 11.11 25.56
C LEU A 48 -47.48 10.62 26.93
N PRO A 49 -47.98 9.38 27.02
CA PRO A 49 -48.39 8.84 28.30
C PRO A 49 -47.17 8.73 29.21
N THR A 50 -47.24 9.39 30.37
CA THR A 50 -46.24 9.25 31.42
C THR A 50 -46.43 7.91 32.10
N TYR A 51 -45.88 6.85 31.53
CA TYR A 51 -45.85 5.54 32.17
C TYR A 51 -44.70 5.50 33.18
N ALA A 52 -45.01 5.76 34.45
CA ALA A 52 -44.13 5.38 35.54
C ALA A 52 -44.32 3.87 35.80
N PRO A 53 -43.29 3.03 35.64
CA PRO A 53 -43.43 1.62 35.94
C PRO A 53 -43.73 1.45 37.44
N PRO A 54 -44.58 0.47 37.82
CA PRO A 54 -44.93 0.25 39.22
C PRO A 54 -43.66 -0.05 40.02
N ALA A 55 -43.60 0.44 41.27
CA ALA A 55 -42.41 0.35 42.13
C ALA A 55 -41.86 -1.08 42.29
N GLN A 56 -42.71 -2.10 42.09
CA GLN A 56 -42.34 -3.51 42.10
C GLN A 56 -41.31 -3.87 41.03
N VAL A 57 -41.34 -3.23 39.85
CA VAL A 57 -40.38 -3.44 38.76
C VAL A 57 -39.01 -2.93 39.16
N TRP A 58 -38.94 -1.72 39.72
CA TRP A 58 -37.70 -1.15 40.23
C TRP A 58 -37.12 -2.00 41.38
N ASN A 59 -37.98 -2.40 42.33
CA ASN A 59 -37.57 -3.25 43.44
C ASN A 59 -37.12 -4.65 43.00
N ALA A 60 -37.62 -5.16 41.86
CA ALA A 60 -37.17 -6.42 41.28
C ALA A 60 -35.81 -6.24 40.59
N LEU A 61 -35.63 -5.15 39.85
CA LEU A 61 -34.39 -4.83 39.17
C LEU A 61 -33.23 -4.60 40.16
N SER A 62 -33.46 -3.82 41.22
CA SER A 62 -32.45 -3.61 42.28
C SER A 62 -32.04 -4.93 42.93
N ARG A 63 -33.01 -5.82 43.21
CA ARG A 63 -32.75 -7.15 43.77
C ARG A 63 -32.00 -8.09 42.82
N ASP A 64 -32.17 -7.93 41.51
CA ASP A 64 -31.48 -8.75 40.52
C ASP A 64 -30.05 -8.25 40.27
N LEU A 65 -29.84 -6.93 40.30
CA LEU A 65 -28.51 -6.31 40.24
C LEU A 65 -27.66 -6.62 41.48
N GLU A 66 -28.27 -6.77 42.65
CA GLU A 66 -27.59 -7.17 43.88
C GLU A 66 -27.31 -8.68 43.95
N ARG A 67 -27.87 -9.50 43.06
CA ARG A 67 -27.58 -10.93 43.03
C ARG A 67 -26.24 -11.19 42.36
N PRO A 68 -25.34 -11.96 42.99
CA PRO A 68 -24.16 -12.45 42.30
C PRO A 68 -24.58 -13.34 41.12
N PRO A 69 -23.85 -13.30 39.99
CA PRO A 69 -24.20 -14.05 38.79
C PRO A 69 -24.37 -15.53 39.12
N ARG A 70 -25.58 -16.05 38.90
CA ARG A 70 -25.86 -17.48 39.06
C ARG A 70 -25.25 -18.20 37.88
N LEU A 71 -24.12 -18.86 38.10
CA LEU A 71 -23.56 -19.81 37.13
C LEU A 71 -24.61 -20.89 36.86
N PRO A 72 -25.08 -21.06 35.61
CA PRO A 72 -26.06 -22.09 35.30
C PRO A 72 -25.42 -23.45 35.59
N HIS A 73 -26.04 -24.21 36.51
CA HIS A 73 -25.74 -25.62 36.68
C HIS A 73 -26.24 -26.36 35.44
N ALA A 74 -25.33 -26.59 34.49
CA ALA A 74 -25.60 -27.36 33.29
C ALA A 74 -25.86 -28.83 33.68
N VAL A 75 -27.14 -29.19 33.71
CA VAL A 75 -27.56 -30.60 33.81
C VAL A 75 -27.29 -31.25 32.46
N ILE A 76 -26.10 -31.82 32.29
CA ILE A 76 -25.78 -32.64 31.12
C ILE A 76 -26.27 -34.06 31.40
N ARG A 77 -27.52 -34.34 31.05
CA ARG A 77 -27.99 -35.70 30.79
C ARG A 77 -28.66 -35.70 29.41
N THR A 78 -28.19 -36.60 28.55
CA THR A 78 -28.64 -36.88 27.16
C THR A 78 -27.91 -36.17 26.00
N THR A 79 -26.57 -36.14 26.00
CA THR A 79 -25.78 -35.65 24.84
C THR A 79 -25.07 -36.73 24.02
N GLY A 80 -25.15 -38.01 24.39
CA GLY A 80 -24.43 -39.09 23.67
C GLY A 80 -24.86 -39.26 22.20
N LEU A 81 -26.17 -39.30 21.93
CA LEU A 81 -26.68 -39.50 20.57
C LEU A 81 -26.66 -38.22 19.71
N ARG A 82 -26.84 -37.04 20.31
CA ARG A 82 -26.82 -35.76 19.56
C ARG A 82 -25.39 -35.34 19.18
N LEU A 83 -24.40 -35.64 20.02
CA LEU A 83 -22.99 -35.42 19.68
C LEU A 83 -22.50 -36.39 18.59
N ALA A 84 -22.96 -37.63 18.59
CA ALA A 84 -22.65 -38.59 17.51
C ALA A 84 -23.23 -38.16 16.15
N ALA A 85 -24.47 -37.65 16.14
CA ALA A 85 -25.09 -37.12 14.91
C ALA A 85 -24.39 -35.84 14.40
N LEU A 86 -23.96 -34.95 15.31
CA LEU A 86 -23.18 -33.76 14.97
C LEU A 86 -21.80 -34.15 14.38
N ALA A 87 -21.12 -35.13 14.97
CA ALA A 87 -19.84 -35.62 14.48
C ALA A 87 -19.96 -36.23 13.08
N ALA A 88 -21.00 -37.01 12.82
CA ALA A 88 -21.25 -37.58 11.49
C ALA A 88 -21.52 -36.50 10.44
N ALA A 89 -22.30 -35.47 10.76
CA ALA A 89 -22.56 -34.35 9.85
C ALA A 89 -21.27 -33.56 9.53
N VAL A 90 -20.42 -33.32 10.53
CA VAL A 90 -19.12 -32.65 10.33
C VAL A 90 -18.21 -33.47 9.43
N VAL A 91 -18.17 -34.79 9.60
CA VAL A 91 -17.37 -35.67 8.72
C VAL A 91 -17.89 -35.65 7.28
N VAL A 92 -19.21 -35.68 7.06
CA VAL A 92 -19.78 -35.59 5.70
C VAL A 92 -19.45 -34.25 5.05
N VAL A 93 -19.56 -33.14 5.79
CA VAL A 93 -19.20 -31.81 5.27
C VAL A 93 -17.70 -31.73 4.97
N LEU A 94 -16.84 -32.25 5.85
CA LEU A 94 -15.40 -32.29 5.60
C LEU A 94 -15.06 -33.13 4.37
N LEU A 95 -15.68 -34.30 4.20
CA LEU A 95 -15.46 -35.15 3.02
C LEU A 95 -16.00 -34.49 1.74
N ALA A 96 -17.12 -33.77 1.82
CA ALA A 96 -17.65 -33.03 0.67
C ALA A 96 -16.73 -31.86 0.28
N VAL A 97 -16.21 -31.11 1.26
CA VAL A 97 -15.25 -30.01 1.02
C VAL A 97 -13.94 -30.55 0.44
N VAL A 98 -13.41 -31.64 1.00
CA VAL A 98 -12.19 -32.29 0.49
C VAL A 98 -12.43 -32.84 -0.91
N GLY A 99 -13.56 -33.50 -1.15
CA GLY A 99 -13.93 -34.02 -2.48
C GLY A 99 -14.06 -32.92 -3.53
N LEU A 100 -14.70 -31.80 -3.19
CA LEU A 100 -14.78 -30.64 -4.06
C LEU A 100 -13.41 -29.98 -4.26
N TYR A 101 -12.56 -29.92 -3.24
CA TYR A 101 -11.21 -29.36 -3.35
C TYR A 101 -10.31 -30.21 -4.26
N LEU A 102 -10.37 -31.55 -4.15
CA LEU A 102 -9.60 -32.45 -5.00
C LEU A 102 -10.17 -32.54 -6.43
N GLY A 103 -11.49 -32.42 -6.60
CA GLY A 103 -12.18 -32.49 -7.89
C GLY A 103 -12.17 -31.17 -8.67
N ASN A 104 -11.97 -30.03 -7.99
CA ASN A 104 -11.87 -28.73 -8.63
C ASN A 104 -10.44 -28.48 -9.13
N GLN A 105 -9.95 -29.38 -9.98
CA GLN A 105 -8.90 -29.04 -10.92
C GLN A 105 -9.55 -28.07 -11.90
N GLY A 106 -9.36 -26.77 -11.66
CA GLY A 106 -9.89 -25.71 -12.50
C GLY A 106 -9.54 -25.94 -13.98
N PRO A 107 -10.22 -25.25 -14.90
CA PRO A 107 -9.95 -25.41 -16.33
C PRO A 107 -8.43 -25.30 -16.57
N GLU A 108 -7.88 -26.27 -17.30
CA GLU A 108 -6.46 -26.30 -17.65
C GLU A 108 -6.22 -25.16 -18.66
N VAL A 109 -6.06 -23.95 -18.14
CA VAL A 109 -5.80 -22.75 -18.94
C VAL A 109 -4.36 -22.85 -19.38
N SER A 110 -4.16 -23.30 -20.62
CA SER A 110 -2.87 -23.21 -21.30
C SER A 110 -2.54 -21.74 -21.49
N TYR A 111 -1.67 -21.21 -20.63
CA TYR A 111 -1.12 -19.86 -20.80
C TYR A 111 -0.04 -19.93 -21.86
N ALA A 112 -0.30 -19.35 -23.03
CA ALA A 112 0.75 -19.01 -23.98
C ALA A 112 1.56 -17.84 -23.39
N TYR A 113 2.54 -18.16 -22.58
CA TYR A 113 3.43 -17.19 -21.98
C TYR A 113 4.61 -16.94 -22.92
N HIS A 114 4.59 -15.78 -23.57
CA HIS A 114 5.76 -15.26 -24.26
C HIS A 114 6.63 -14.52 -23.25
N GLN A 115 7.70 -15.18 -22.82
CA GLN A 115 8.78 -14.55 -22.08
C GLN A 115 9.79 -14.05 -23.11
N GLU A 116 9.76 -12.75 -23.39
CA GLU A 116 10.91 -12.14 -24.05
C GLU A 116 12.04 -12.15 -23.02
N ALA A 117 13.14 -12.83 -23.36
CA ALA A 117 14.37 -12.63 -22.62
C ALA A 117 14.71 -11.15 -22.77
N ALA A 118 14.52 -10.37 -21.70
CA ALA A 118 15.18 -9.08 -21.60
C ALA A 118 16.65 -9.36 -21.94
N PRO A 119 17.23 -8.65 -22.94
CA PRO A 119 18.63 -8.82 -23.24
C PRO A 119 19.35 -8.72 -21.91
N VAL A 120 20.21 -9.71 -21.60
CA VAL A 120 21.14 -9.61 -20.48
C VAL A 120 21.64 -8.17 -20.53
N PRO A 121 21.46 -7.34 -19.48
CA PRO A 121 21.98 -5.99 -19.51
C PRO A 121 23.42 -6.18 -19.89
N VAL A 122 23.76 -5.76 -21.10
CA VAL A 122 25.13 -5.77 -21.55
C VAL A 122 25.71 -4.76 -20.59
N VAL A 123 26.30 -5.26 -19.50
CA VAL A 123 27.27 -4.52 -18.74
C VAL A 123 28.39 -4.37 -19.75
N ALA A 124 28.24 -3.37 -20.62
CA ALA A 124 29.26 -3.01 -21.57
C ALA A 124 30.48 -2.75 -20.71
N ASP A 125 31.61 -3.30 -21.13
CA ASP A 125 32.86 -2.99 -20.48
C ASP A 125 33.19 -1.54 -20.87
N TRP A 126 32.65 -0.59 -20.11
CA TRP A 126 32.75 0.85 -20.37
C TRP A 126 34.18 1.38 -20.22
N ASP A 127 35.11 0.52 -19.78
CA ASP A 127 36.51 0.88 -19.55
C ASP A 127 37.44 0.49 -20.73
N ASP A 128 36.95 -0.19 -21.77
CA ASP A 128 37.79 -0.68 -22.90
C ASP A 128 38.44 0.49 -23.70
N ASP A 129 37.71 1.60 -23.84
CA ASP A 129 38.14 2.75 -24.65
C ASP A 129 38.90 3.84 -23.87
N GLU A 130 39.10 3.70 -22.55
CA GLU A 130 39.72 4.73 -21.71
C GLU A 130 41.16 5.08 -22.17
N SER A 131 41.89 4.11 -22.72
CA SER A 131 43.24 4.34 -23.27
C SER A 131 43.23 5.26 -24.51
N SER A 132 42.17 5.19 -25.32
CA SER A 132 42.00 6.00 -26.53
C SER A 132 41.67 7.45 -26.20
N PHE A 133 40.80 7.67 -25.20
CA PHE A 133 40.48 9.02 -24.71
C PHE A 133 41.69 9.71 -24.06
N ASN A 134 42.47 8.96 -23.25
CA ASN A 134 43.70 9.49 -22.66
C ASN A 134 44.70 9.96 -23.73
N ARG A 135 44.88 9.16 -24.79
CA ARG A 135 45.73 9.55 -25.92
C ARG A 135 45.19 10.79 -26.63
N ALA A 136 43.88 10.92 -26.81
CA ALA A 136 43.26 12.11 -27.39
C ALA A 136 43.60 13.38 -26.61
N ARG A 137 43.46 13.33 -25.27
CA ARG A 137 43.81 14.46 -24.38
C ARG A 137 45.28 14.87 -24.51
N GLU A 138 46.18 13.89 -24.59
CA GLU A 138 47.61 14.18 -24.77
C GLU A 138 47.89 14.92 -26.08
N VAL A 139 47.28 14.48 -27.18
CA VAL A 139 47.45 15.12 -28.49
C VAL A 139 46.86 16.53 -28.50
N VAL A 140 45.66 16.71 -27.92
CA VAL A 140 45.02 18.03 -27.77
C VAL A 140 45.93 19.00 -26.99
N ARG A 141 46.46 18.56 -25.84
CA ARG A 141 47.39 19.36 -25.02
C ARG A 141 48.69 19.67 -25.75
N ALA A 142 49.20 18.75 -26.55
CA ALA A 142 50.44 18.93 -27.32
C ALA A 142 50.28 19.97 -28.44
N ARG A 143 49.13 20.02 -29.12
CA ARG A 143 48.85 21.03 -30.16
C ARG A 143 48.49 22.39 -29.59
N ASN A 144 47.73 22.43 -28.49
CA ASN A 144 47.35 23.66 -27.78
C ASN A 144 46.63 24.69 -28.68
N GLU A 145 45.68 24.22 -29.49
CA GLU A 145 44.87 25.07 -30.36
C GLU A 145 43.56 25.45 -29.65
N PRO A 146 43.04 26.70 -29.78
CA PRO A 146 41.90 27.15 -29.00
C PRO A 146 40.64 26.29 -29.13
N HIS A 147 40.34 25.80 -30.34
CA HIS A 147 39.16 24.97 -30.59
C HIS A 147 39.34 23.54 -30.08
N LEU A 148 40.52 22.94 -30.24
CA LEU A 148 40.86 21.64 -29.66
C LEU A 148 40.87 21.68 -28.13
N ASN A 149 41.33 22.78 -27.52
CA ASN A 149 41.33 22.96 -26.07
C ASN A 149 39.90 22.98 -25.51
N ASN A 150 38.96 23.61 -26.20
CA ASN A 150 37.54 23.59 -25.81
C ASN A 150 36.97 22.17 -25.85
N LEU A 151 37.26 21.39 -26.91
CA LEU A 151 36.87 19.98 -27.00
C LEU A 151 37.56 19.12 -25.93
N GLY A 152 38.81 19.41 -25.61
CA GLY A 152 39.54 18.76 -24.53
C GLY A 152 38.91 19.03 -23.16
N GLN A 153 38.44 20.26 -22.92
CA GLN A 153 37.71 20.61 -21.70
C GLN A 153 36.36 19.88 -21.64
N GLU A 154 35.60 19.87 -22.73
CA GLU A 154 34.33 19.13 -22.84
C GLU A 154 34.54 17.63 -22.54
N LEU A 155 35.62 17.05 -23.07
CA LEU A 155 35.99 15.66 -22.81
C LEU A 155 36.37 15.41 -21.33
N ASP A 156 37.06 16.35 -20.69
CA ASP A 156 37.41 16.27 -19.26
C ASP A 156 36.16 16.37 -18.37
N GLU A 157 35.21 17.26 -18.72
CA GLU A 157 33.92 17.41 -18.03
C GLU A 157 33.10 16.12 -18.11
N LEU A 158 32.95 15.55 -19.31
CA LEU A 158 32.24 14.29 -19.53
C LEU A 158 32.92 13.11 -18.80
N THR A 159 34.26 13.09 -18.75
CA THR A 159 35.00 12.08 -17.98
C THR A 159 34.71 12.19 -16.49
N SER A 160 34.64 13.40 -15.94
CA SER A 160 34.29 13.62 -14.52
C SER A 160 32.85 13.17 -14.24
N ALA A 161 31.90 13.56 -15.09
CA ALA A 161 30.50 13.18 -14.95
C ALA A 161 30.31 11.66 -15.00
N ARG A 162 31.04 10.96 -15.89
CA ARG A 162 31.06 9.49 -15.95
C ARG A 162 31.44 8.87 -14.62
N GLU A 163 32.54 9.33 -14.01
CA GLU A 163 33.02 8.79 -12.73
C GLU A 163 32.03 9.02 -11.59
N GLU A 164 31.36 10.18 -11.56
CA GLU A 164 30.31 10.47 -10.59
C GLU A 164 29.12 9.52 -10.74
N VAL A 165 28.64 9.29 -11.96
CA VAL A 165 27.54 8.37 -12.24
C VAL A 165 27.92 6.92 -11.95
N LYS A 166 29.17 6.51 -12.25
CA LYS A 166 29.72 5.19 -11.89
C LYS A 166 29.75 5.01 -10.37
N ALA A 167 30.14 6.03 -9.62
CA ALA A 167 30.10 6.01 -8.16
C ALA A 167 28.68 5.91 -7.61
N MET A 168 27.70 6.57 -8.25
CA MET A 168 26.27 6.42 -7.88
C MET A 168 25.76 5.00 -8.13
N LEU A 169 26.15 4.36 -9.25
CA LEU A 169 25.83 2.96 -9.55
C LEU A 169 26.37 2.01 -8.47
N VAL A 170 27.58 2.26 -7.96
CA VAL A 170 28.16 1.47 -6.86
C VAL A 170 27.39 1.68 -5.54
N ALA A 171 26.95 2.91 -5.26
CA ALA A 171 26.27 3.26 -4.01
C ALA A 171 24.79 2.84 -3.95
N TYR A 172 24.07 2.96 -5.07
CA TYR A 172 22.62 2.77 -5.16
C TYR A 172 22.20 1.48 -5.89
N GLY A 173 23.14 0.78 -6.54
CA GLY A 173 22.88 -0.45 -7.29
C GLY A 173 22.43 -0.21 -8.74
N GLU A 174 21.96 -1.26 -9.41
CA GLU A 174 21.52 -1.26 -10.82
C GLU A 174 20.16 -0.54 -11.02
N ASP A 175 20.11 0.76 -10.75
CA ASP A 175 18.97 1.60 -11.13
C ASP A 175 19.00 1.87 -12.65
N ALA A 176 17.92 1.50 -13.34
CA ALA A 176 17.75 1.67 -14.78
C ALA A 176 17.91 3.14 -15.25
N THR A 177 17.60 4.11 -14.38
CA THR A 177 17.75 5.53 -14.68
C THR A 177 19.22 5.95 -14.70
N ILE A 178 20.01 5.47 -13.75
CA ILE A 178 21.46 5.75 -13.64
C ILE A 178 22.22 5.04 -14.78
N VAL A 179 21.83 3.81 -15.12
CA VAL A 179 22.39 3.09 -16.27
C VAL A 179 22.12 3.85 -17.58
N ARG A 180 20.92 4.41 -17.75
CA ARG A 180 20.60 5.22 -18.94
C ARG A 180 21.42 6.51 -18.99
N GLN A 181 21.61 7.18 -17.85
CA GLN A 181 22.44 8.38 -17.77
C GLN A 181 23.90 8.08 -18.11
N LEU A 182 24.44 6.98 -17.61
CA LEU A 182 25.81 6.55 -17.95
C LEU A 182 25.95 6.32 -19.46
N ALA A 183 24.99 5.63 -20.08
CA ALA A 183 25.00 5.38 -21.52
C ALA A 183 24.89 6.67 -22.36
N GLU A 184 24.18 7.68 -21.87
CA GLU A 184 24.07 8.99 -22.52
C GLU A 184 25.42 9.75 -22.46
N ILE A 185 26.05 9.79 -21.29
CA ILE A 185 27.38 10.39 -21.10
C ILE A 185 28.43 9.72 -21.98
N GLU A 186 28.41 8.39 -22.07
CA GLU A 186 29.35 7.64 -22.91
C GLU A 186 29.19 7.97 -24.39
N ARG A 187 27.95 8.11 -24.86
CA ARG A 187 27.68 8.51 -26.24
C ARG A 187 28.18 9.93 -26.53
N GLU A 188 27.97 10.86 -25.61
CA GLU A 188 28.49 12.23 -25.75
C GLU A 188 30.02 12.24 -25.77
N ARG A 189 30.65 11.41 -24.93
CA ARG A 189 32.11 11.24 -24.87
C ARG A 189 32.68 10.74 -26.20
N ASP A 190 32.02 9.76 -26.82
CA ASP A 190 32.37 9.25 -28.15
C ASP A 190 32.23 10.31 -29.24
N ASP A 191 31.17 11.11 -29.18
CA ASP A 191 30.91 12.17 -30.16
C ASP A 191 31.98 13.29 -30.07
N VAL A 192 32.36 13.69 -28.86
CA VAL A 192 33.46 14.66 -28.63
C VAL A 192 34.79 14.07 -29.10
N TYR A 193 35.08 12.81 -28.78
CA TYR A 193 36.29 12.13 -29.26
C TYR A 193 36.36 12.07 -30.79
N ARG A 194 35.24 11.77 -31.46
CA ARG A 194 35.16 11.80 -32.92
C ARG A 194 35.43 13.20 -33.49
N ARG A 195 34.89 14.24 -32.86
CA ARG A 195 35.16 15.63 -33.26
C ARG A 195 36.63 15.98 -33.11
N ILE A 196 37.28 15.56 -32.02
CA ILE A 196 38.73 15.72 -31.84
C ILE A 196 39.49 15.04 -32.98
N ILE A 197 39.15 13.80 -33.33
CA ILE A 197 39.81 13.09 -34.45
C ILE A 197 39.66 13.83 -35.78
N VAL A 198 38.50 14.42 -36.06
CA VAL A 198 38.25 15.14 -37.33
C VAL A 198 39.04 16.45 -37.41
N GLU A 199 39.26 17.12 -36.28
CA GLU A 199 39.99 18.39 -36.19
C GLU A 199 41.52 18.20 -36.07
N LEU A 200 42.00 16.95 -35.87
CA LEU A 200 43.43 16.61 -35.80
C LEU A 200 44.08 16.45 -37.17
#